data_AF-A0A7V1DPK7-F1
#
_entry.id   AF-A0A7V1DPK7-F1
#
_cell.length_a   1.000
_cell.length_b   1.000
_cell.length_c   1.000
_cell.angle_alpha   90.00
_cell.angle_beta   90.00
_cell.angle_gamma   90.00
#
_symmetry.space_group_name_H-M   'P 1'
#
loop_
_entity.id
_entity.type
_entity.pdbx_description
1 polymer ?
#
loop_
_entity_poly.entity_id
_entity_poly.type
_entity_poly.pdbx_seq_one_letter_code
_entity_poly.pdbx_strand_id
1 'polypeptide(L)'
;MTGLGAGKTEAILLARELDGDWLLTDDAEARLIAGLAGIDIHGSVGVLLWAAAQRHLDHVQADDALTGLAQSSLWLSPAVLTEARAALRTFSSAT
;
A
#
# COMPACT_ATOMS: atom_id res chain seq x y z
N MET A 1 -22.50 0.36 -16.51
CA MET A 1 -22.38 0.23 -15.05
C MET A 1 -20.90 0.14 -14.74
N THR A 2 -20.37 1.14 -14.06
CA THR A 2 -18.99 1.17 -13.55
C THR A 2 -18.76 -0.08 -12.69
N GLY A 3 -17.71 -0.86 -12.97
CA GLY A 3 -17.44 -2.14 -12.28
C GLY A 3 -17.11 -1.97 -10.80
N LEU A 4 -16.85 -0.74 -10.39
CA LEU A 4 -16.63 -0.36 -9.01
C LEU A 4 -17.90 -0.48 -8.17
N GLY A 5 -17.94 -1.47 -7.27
CA GLY A 5 -19.03 -1.65 -6.32
C GLY A 5 -19.27 -0.43 -5.42
N ALA A 6 -20.47 -0.31 -4.86
CA ALA A 6 -20.91 0.87 -4.11
C ALA A 6 -19.94 1.25 -2.97
N GLY A 7 -19.53 0.30 -2.12
CA GLY A 7 -18.62 0.61 -1.01
C GLY A 7 -17.24 1.12 -1.43
N LYS A 8 -16.70 0.64 -2.57
CA LYS A 8 -15.44 1.17 -3.12
C LYS A 8 -15.62 2.58 -3.66
N THR A 9 -16.75 2.82 -4.33
CA THR A 9 -17.10 4.16 -4.83
C THR A 9 -17.23 5.15 -3.68
N GLU A 10 -17.94 4.77 -2.62
CA GLU A 10 -18.10 5.57 -1.40
C GLU A 10 -16.75 5.86 -0.73
N ALA A 11 -15.85 4.88 -0.62
CA ALA A 11 -14.52 5.08 -0.05
C ALA A 11 -13.68 6.11 -0.84
N ILE A 12 -13.72 6.05 -2.19
CA ILE A 12 -13.02 7.03 -3.04
C ILE A 12 -13.61 8.43 -2.87
N LEU A 13 -14.95 8.54 -2.90
CA LEU A 13 -15.63 9.83 -2.74
C LEU A 13 -15.36 10.42 -1.36
N LEU A 14 -15.39 9.61 -0.30
CA LEU A 14 -15.08 10.03 1.06
C LEU A 14 -13.62 10.49 1.19
N ALA A 15 -12.67 9.74 0.62
CA ALA A 15 -11.27 10.15 0.62
C ALA A 15 -11.08 11.52 -0.05
N ARG A 16 -11.78 11.77 -1.16
CA ARG A 16 -11.76 13.07 -1.82
C ARG A 16 -12.43 14.18 -1.00
N GLU A 17 -13.57 13.90 -0.37
CA GLU A 17 -14.29 14.87 0.46
C GLU A 17 -13.48 15.32 1.68
N LEU A 18 -12.70 14.39 2.25
CA LEU A 18 -11.86 14.65 3.41
C LEU A 18 -10.49 15.25 3.06
N ASP A 19 -10.21 15.55 1.78
CA ASP A 19 -8.87 15.89 1.28
C ASP A 19 -7.81 14.89 1.78
N GLY A 20 -8.17 13.60 1.81
CA GLY A 20 -7.32 12.56 2.34
C GLY A 20 -6.08 12.37 1.48
N ASP A 21 -4.90 12.37 2.12
CA ASP A 21 -3.63 12.20 1.41
C ASP A 21 -3.61 10.88 0.65
N TRP A 22 -4.05 9.79 1.30
CA TRP A 22 -3.97 8.43 0.77
C TRP A 22 -5.30 7.67 0.80
N LEU A 23 -5.50 6.84 -0.21
CA LEU A 23 -6.47 5.76 -0.21
C LEU A 23 -5.76 4.41 -0.07
N LEU A 24 -6.21 3.60 0.90
CA LEU A 24 -5.74 2.22 1.05
C LEU A 24 -6.66 1.24 0.33
N THR A 25 -6.15 0.59 -0.71
CA THR A 25 -6.89 -0.46 -1.42
C THR A 25 -5.98 -1.49 -2.09
N ASP A 26 -6.41 -2.75 -2.03
CA ASP A 26 -5.84 -3.89 -2.76
C ASP A 26 -6.56 -4.11 -4.11
N ASP A 27 -7.68 -3.44 -4.35
CA ASP A 27 -8.48 -3.62 -5.54
C ASP A 27 -7.90 -2.88 -6.75
N ALA A 28 -7.74 -3.61 -7.86
CA ALA A 28 -7.12 -3.07 -9.07
C ALA A 28 -7.98 -1.99 -9.75
N GLU A 29 -9.31 -2.17 -9.80
CA GLU A 29 -10.21 -1.19 -10.40
C GLU A 29 -10.31 0.07 -9.54
N ALA A 30 -10.42 -0.09 -8.22
CA ALA A 30 -10.40 1.03 -7.29
C ALA A 30 -9.10 1.84 -7.39
N ARG A 31 -7.94 1.17 -7.49
CA ARG A 31 -6.64 1.83 -7.67
C ARG A 31 -6.62 2.69 -8.94
N LEU A 32 -7.12 2.17 -10.06
CA LEU A 32 -7.18 2.93 -11.31
C LEU A 32 -8.09 4.17 -11.17
N ILE A 33 -9.30 3.98 -10.64
CA ILE A 33 -10.30 5.06 -10.54
C ILE A 33 -9.85 6.15 -9.55
N ALA A 34 -9.33 5.76 -8.39
CA ALA A 34 -8.80 6.70 -7.41
C ALA A 34 -7.61 7.51 -7.96
N GLY A 35 -6.76 6.87 -8.79
CA GLY A 35 -5.63 7.54 -9.42
C GLY A 35 -6.08 8.60 -10.42
N LEU A 36 -7.14 8.31 -11.19
CA LEU A 36 -7.77 9.30 -12.07
C LEU A 36 -8.43 10.45 -11.28
N ALA A 37 -8.79 10.22 -10.02
CA ALA A 37 -9.32 11.24 -9.12
C ALA A 37 -8.23 12.05 -8.38
N GLY A 38 -6.95 11.77 -8.63
CA GLY A 38 -5.82 12.49 -8.02
C GLY A 38 -5.50 12.09 -6.58
N ILE A 39 -5.98 10.93 -6.13
CA ILE A 39 -5.72 10.41 -4.78
C ILE A 39 -4.53 9.45 -4.85
N ASP A 40 -3.55 9.59 -3.97
CA ASP A 40 -2.43 8.65 -3.89
C ASP A 40 -2.89 7.30 -3.30
N ILE A 41 -2.51 6.19 -3.95
CA ILE A 41 -3.02 4.86 -3.60
C ILE A 41 -1.91 3.96 -3.07
N HIS A 42 -2.17 3.38 -1.90
CA HIS A 42 -1.28 2.39 -1.29
C HIS A 42 -2.03 1.10 -0.93
N GLY A 43 -1.31 -0.02 -0.93
CA GLY A 43 -1.75 -1.25 -0.29
C GLY A 43 -0.94 -1.49 0.98
N SER A 44 -1.19 -2.58 1.69
CA SER A 44 -0.49 -2.91 2.96
C SER A 44 1.04 -2.91 2.81
N VAL A 45 1.57 -3.43 1.70
CA VAL A 45 3.02 -3.39 1.41
C VAL A 45 3.54 -1.95 1.32
N GLY A 46 2.80 -1.06 0.64
CA GLY A 46 3.19 0.34 0.51
C GLY A 46 3.28 1.06 1.85
N VAL A 47 2.35 0.78 2.77
CA VAL A 47 2.36 1.31 4.14
C VAL A 47 3.61 0.85 4.90
N LEU A 48 3.97 -0.44 4.80
CA LEU A 48 5.16 -0.98 5.47
C LEU A 48 6.45 -0.37 4.91
N LEU A 49 6.56 -0.24 3.59
CA LEU A 49 7.73 0.38 2.95
C LEU A 49 7.84 1.86 3.31
N TRP A 50 6.72 2.59 3.37
CA TRP A 50 6.74 3.97 3.84
C TRP A 50 7.16 4.06 5.31
N ALA A 51 6.64 3.21 6.18
CA ALA A 51 7.03 3.20 7.59
C ALA A 51 8.54 2.96 7.77
N ALA A 52 9.12 2.06 6.95
CA ALA A 52 10.57 1.84 6.92
C ALA A 52 11.32 3.07 6.39
N ALA A 53 10.87 3.67 5.28
CA ALA A 53 11.49 4.87 4.70
C ALA A 53 11.46 6.08 5.65
N GLN A 54 10.39 6.20 6.44
CA GLN A 54 10.23 7.24 7.47
C GLN A 54 10.93 6.89 8.79
N ARG A 55 11.60 5.73 8.89
CA ARG A 55 12.28 5.22 10.10
C ARG A 55 11.37 4.97 11.29
N HIS A 56 10.09 4.69 11.04
CA HIS A 56 9.17 4.16 12.05
C HIS A 56 9.42 2.68 12.33
N LEU A 57 9.98 1.96 11.36
CA LEU A 57 10.48 0.60 11.48
C LEU A 57 11.94 0.58 11.07
N ASP A 58 12.78 -0.09 11.85
CA ASP A 58 14.12 -0.46 11.39
C ASP A 58 14.04 -1.57 10.32
N HIS A 59 15.18 -1.88 9.70
CA HIS A 59 15.23 -2.86 8.62
C HIS A 59 14.76 -4.26 9.07
N VAL A 60 15.08 -4.68 10.29
CA VAL A 60 14.68 -6.01 10.82
C VAL A 60 13.18 -6.02 11.06
N GLN A 61 12.65 -4.99 11.73
CA GLN A 61 11.22 -4.83 11.99
C GLN A 61 10.40 -4.79 10.70
N ALA A 62 10.90 -4.10 9.67
CA ALA A 62 10.24 -4.01 8.37
C ALA A 62 10.23 -5.37 7.63
N ASP A 63 11.33 -6.12 7.65
CA ASP A 63 11.40 -7.46 7.04
C ASP A 63 10.50 -8.48 7.78
N ASP A 64 10.47 -8.41 9.11
CA ASP A 64 9.58 -9.21 9.95
C ASP A 64 8.11 -8.87 9.65
N ALA A 65 7.77 -7.59 9.51
CA ALA A 65 6.42 -7.16 9.16
C ALA A 65 5.99 -7.64 7.76
N LEU A 66 6.88 -7.59 6.77
CA LEU A 66 6.62 -8.17 5.43
C LEU A 66 6.42 -9.68 5.51
N THR A 67 7.19 -10.37 6.34
CA THR A 67 7.04 -11.82 6.58
C THR A 67 5.68 -12.13 7.21
N GLY A 68 5.29 -11.39 8.24
CA GLY A 68 3.99 -11.53 8.90
C GLY A 68 2.83 -11.24 7.94
N LEU A 69 2.95 -10.23 7.08
CA LEU A 69 1.95 -9.93 6.06
C LEU A 69 1.80 -11.09 5.07
N ALA A 70 2.90 -11.70 4.62
CA ALA A 70 2.90 -12.85 3.72
C ALA A 70 2.29 -14.13 4.33
N GLN A 71 2.27 -14.22 5.66
CA GLN A 71 1.67 -15.33 6.42
C GLN A 71 0.22 -15.06 6.86
N SER A 72 -0.30 -13.87 6.57
CA SER A 72 -1.66 -13.48 6.92
C SER A 72 -2.70 -14.05 5.93
N SER A 73 -3.96 -13.70 6.15
CA SER A 73 -5.04 -13.98 5.20
C SER A 73 -5.04 -13.08 3.95
N LEU A 74 -4.22 -12.03 3.91
CA LEU A 74 -4.08 -11.17 2.75
C LEU A 74 -3.25 -11.85 1.66
N TRP A 75 -3.72 -11.73 0.41
CA TRP A 75 -2.96 -12.27 -0.71
C TRP A 75 -1.77 -11.36 -1.04
N LEU A 76 -0.58 -11.96 -1.09
CA LEU A 76 0.65 -11.30 -1.50
C LEU A 76 1.42 -12.23 -2.45
N SER A 77 1.70 -11.76 -3.67
CA SER A 77 2.46 -12.57 -4.61
C SER A 77 3.93 -12.68 -4.19
N PRO A 78 4.62 -13.81 -4.47
CA PRO A 78 6.05 -13.94 -4.22
C PRO A 78 6.90 -12.88 -4.92
N ALA A 79 6.45 -12.42 -6.10
CA ALA A 79 7.11 -11.36 -6.85
C ALA A 79 7.06 -10.02 -6.11
N VAL A 80 5.87 -9.61 -5.64
CA VAL A 80 5.70 -8.35 -4.88
C VAL A 80 6.46 -8.41 -3.57
N LEU A 81 6.47 -9.55 -2.87
CA LEU A 81 7.28 -9.70 -1.65
C LEU A 81 8.78 -9.55 -1.93
N THR A 82 9.25 -10.11 -3.04
CA THR A 82 10.66 -10.00 -3.46
C THR A 82 11.03 -8.56 -3.78
N GLU A 83 10.17 -7.86 -4.52
CA GLU A 83 10.35 -6.44 -4.85
C GLU A 83 10.32 -5.56 -3.58
N ALA A 84 9.40 -5.82 -2.65
CA ALA A 84 9.33 -5.10 -1.39
C ALA A 84 10.61 -5.26 -0.57
N ARG A 85 11.13 -6.49 -0.44
CA ARG A 85 12.42 -6.73 0.24
C ARG A 85 13.59 -6.08 -0.50
N ALA A 86 13.53 -5.97 -1.82
CA ALA A 86 14.55 -5.25 -2.59
C ALA A 86 14.51 -3.75 -2.31
N ALA A 87 13.31 -3.16 -2.22
CA ALA A 87 13.12 -1.77 -1.84
C ALA A 87 13.63 -1.48 -0.41
N LEU A 88 13.38 -2.35 0.57
CA LEU A 88 13.90 -2.16 1.94
C LEU A 88 15.43 -1.99 2.01
N ARG A 89 16.18 -2.69 1.15
CA ARG A 89 17.64 -2.59 1.11
C ARG A 89 18.11 -1.21 0.62
N THR A 90 17.34 -0.51 -0.21
CA THR A 90 17.71 0.81 -0.69
C THR A 90 17.56 1.88 0.40
N PHE A 91 16.60 1.71 1.31
CA PHE A 91 16.39 2.64 2.43
C PHE A 91 17.53 2.61 3.45
N SER A 92 18.14 1.43 3.68
CA SER A 92 19.28 1.28 4.58
C SER A 92 20.58 1.93 4.06
N SER A 93 20.62 2.25 2.77
CA SER A 93 21.81 2.80 2.08
C SER A 93 21.87 4.34 2.10
N ALA A 94 20.79 5.01 2.53
CA ALA A 94 20.73 6.46 2.65
C ALA A 94 21.24 6.88 4.05
N THR A 95 22.56 6.91 4.21
CA THR A 95 23.27 7.57 5.32
C THR A 95 23.61 8.99 4.92
#